data_AF-A0A4U9TBD6-F1
#
_entry.id   AF-A0A4U9TBD6-F1
#
_cell.length_a   1.000
_cell.length_b   1.000
_cell.length_c   1.000
_cell.angle_alpha   90.00
_cell.angle_beta   90.00
_cell.angle_gamma   90.00
#
_symmetry.space_group_name_H-M   'P 1'
#
loop_
_entity.id
_entity.type
_entity.pdbx_description
1 polymer ?
#
loop_
_entity_poly.entity_id
_entity_poly.type
_entity_poly.pdbx_seq_one_letter_code
_entity_poly.pdbx_strand_id
1 'polypeptide(L)'
;MPTHTVAPTLITERLILDAHRLEDFDDLAAMWADPAVVRYIGSTPRDKEDSWGRLLRYIGHWKLLGYGYWAVREKKHRQVYRRHWLRRFSP
;
A
#
# COMPACT_ATOMS: atom_id res chain seq x y z
N MET A 1 -12.80 -25.78 -5.56
CA MET A 1 -11.58 -25.30 -4.89
C MET A 1 -11.35 -23.87 -5.31
N PRO A 2 -11.28 -22.87 -4.41
CA PRO A 2 -10.88 -21.54 -4.88
C PRO A 2 -9.44 -21.64 -5.38
N THR A 3 -9.25 -21.38 -6.66
CA THR A 3 -7.95 -21.16 -7.27
C THR A 3 -7.27 -20.04 -6.48
N HIS A 4 -5.98 -20.18 -6.14
CA HIS A 4 -5.24 -19.16 -5.39
C HIS A 4 -5.31 -17.81 -6.12
N THR A 5 -6.24 -16.97 -5.70
CA THR A 5 -6.52 -15.72 -6.40
C THR A 5 -5.43 -14.71 -6.04
N VAL A 6 -4.71 -14.27 -7.05
CA VAL A 6 -3.89 -13.06 -6.96
C VAL A 6 -4.82 -11.87 -7.21
N ALA A 7 -4.60 -10.75 -6.53
CA ALA A 7 -5.36 -9.54 -6.78
C ALA A 7 -5.38 -9.23 -8.29
N PRO A 8 -6.53 -8.93 -8.90
CA PRO A 8 -6.55 -8.51 -10.29
C PRO A 8 -5.87 -7.15 -10.40
N THR A 9 -5.20 -6.92 -11.53
CA THR A 9 -4.64 -5.61 -11.85
C THR A 9 -5.72 -4.73 -12.48
N LEU A 10 -6.07 -3.63 -11.82
CA LEU A 10 -6.99 -2.62 -12.36
C LEU A 10 -6.19 -1.43 -12.88
N ILE A 11 -6.56 -0.97 -14.07
CA ILE A 11 -5.85 0.06 -14.80
C ILE A 11 -6.84 1.19 -15.08
N THR A 12 -6.57 2.39 -14.54
CA THR A 12 -7.38 3.60 -14.79
C THR A 12 -6.60 4.58 -15.65
N GLU A 13 -7.15 5.76 -15.95
CA GLU A 13 -6.40 6.79 -16.68
C GLU A 13 -5.08 7.19 -15.97
N ARG A 14 -5.09 7.24 -14.63
CA ARG A 14 -3.97 7.75 -13.82
C ARG A 14 -3.30 6.72 -12.94
N LEU A 15 -3.94 5.59 -12.66
CA LEU A 15 -3.51 4.64 -11.63
C LEU A 15 -3.40 3.19 -12.16
N ILE A 16 -2.57 2.42 -11.47
CA ILE A 16 -2.51 0.97 -11.51
C ILE A 16 -2.75 0.49 -10.08
N LEU A 17 -3.78 -0.34 -9.89
CA LEU A 17 -4.08 -1.00 -8.63
C LEU A 17 -3.77 -2.47 -8.82
N ASP A 18 -2.86 -3.02 -8.03
CA ASP A 18 -2.38 -4.39 -8.18
C ASP A 18 -2.05 -5.01 -6.82
N ALA A 19 -1.71 -6.29 -6.80
CA ALA A 19 -1.28 -6.98 -5.58
C ALA A 19 -0.12 -6.23 -4.89
N HIS A 20 -0.14 -6.26 -3.56
CA HIS A 20 1.05 -5.95 -2.76
C HIS A 20 2.13 -7.02 -2.98
N ARG A 21 3.39 -6.59 -3.01
CA ARG A 21 4.58 -7.44 -3.10
C ARG A 21 5.49 -7.21 -1.89
N LEU A 22 6.46 -8.10 -1.68
CA LEU A 22 7.44 -7.95 -0.59
C LEU A 22 8.25 -6.66 -0.74
N GLU A 23 8.56 -6.28 -1.98
CA GLU A 23 9.29 -5.05 -2.30
C GLU A 23 8.55 -3.76 -1.89
N ASP A 24 7.24 -3.84 -1.64
CA ASP A 24 6.47 -2.68 -1.17
C ASP A 24 6.68 -2.40 0.34
N PHE A 25 7.40 -3.25 1.08
CA PHE A 25 7.49 -3.15 2.54
C PHE A 25 8.09 -1.83 3.03
N ASP A 26 9.23 -1.41 2.48
CA ASP A 26 9.91 -0.20 2.97
C ASP A 26 9.06 1.05 2.71
N ASP A 27 8.42 1.14 1.54
CA ASP A 27 7.51 2.24 1.20
C ASP A 27 6.26 2.21 2.10
N LEU A 28 5.70 1.03 2.36
CA LEU A 28 4.55 0.85 3.25
C LEU A 28 4.89 1.25 4.68
N ALA A 29 6.03 0.83 5.20
CA ALA A 29 6.49 1.17 6.54
C ALA A 29 6.75 2.67 6.68
N ALA A 30 7.38 3.31 5.69
CA ALA A 30 7.58 4.76 5.67
C ALA A 30 6.24 5.52 5.66
N MET A 31 5.26 5.07 4.87
CA MET A 31 3.93 5.68 4.82
C MET A 31 3.20 5.56 6.15
N TRP A 32 3.22 4.40 6.81
CA TRP A 32 2.51 4.21 8.08
C TRP A 32 3.23 4.82 9.29
N ALA A 33 4.53 5.12 9.17
CA ALA A 33 5.28 5.88 10.16
C ALA A 33 5.05 7.41 10.06
N ASP A 34 4.41 7.90 9.00
CA ASP A 34 4.13 9.33 8.82
C ASP A 34 2.91 9.78 9.65
N PRO A 35 3.07 10.70 10.63
CA PRO A 35 1.97 11.25 11.41
C PRO A 35 0.84 11.86 10.57
N ALA A 36 1.17 12.45 9.41
CA ALA A 36 0.18 13.06 8.52
C ALA A 36 -0.75 12.00 7.91
N VAL A 37 -0.24 10.80 7.65
CA VAL A 37 -1.01 9.67 7.12
C VAL A 37 -1.92 9.08 8.20
N VAL A 38 -1.38 8.84 9.40
CA VAL A 38 -2.11 8.13 10.46
C VAL A 38 -3.06 9.01 11.26
N ARG A 39 -2.94 10.34 11.17
CA ARG A 39 -3.76 11.33 11.89
C ARG A 39 -5.26 11.03 11.86
N TYR A 40 -5.77 10.54 10.74
CA TYR A 40 -7.21 10.27 10.56
C TYR A 40 -7.57 8.78 10.60
N ILE A 41 -6.58 7.89 10.83
CA ILE A 41 -6.77 6.43 10.78
C ILE A 41 -6.66 5.82 12.17
N GLY A 42 -5.72 6.29 12.99
CA GLY A 42 -5.51 5.76 14.33
C GLY A 42 -4.58 6.59 15.21
N SER A 43 -4.24 7.80 14.78
CA SER A 43 -3.46 8.85 15.48
C SER A 43 -2.02 8.50 15.87
N THR A 44 -1.66 7.21 15.96
CA THR A 44 -0.32 6.74 16.33
C THR A 44 0.42 6.22 15.09
N PRO A 45 1.61 6.78 14.78
CA PRO A 45 2.50 6.22 13.77
C PRO A 45 2.83 4.76 14.04
N ARG A 46 2.93 3.97 12.98
CA ARG A 46 3.24 2.54 13.10
C ARG A 46 4.72 2.31 13.01
N ASP A 47 5.19 1.37 13.82
CA ASP A 47 6.54 0.85 13.66
C ASP A 47 6.62 -0.13 12.47
N LYS A 48 7.82 -0.66 12.25
CA LYS A 48 8.09 -1.59 11.17
C LYS A 48 7.39 -2.94 11.36
N GLU A 49 7.23 -3.40 12.60
CA GLU A 49 6.60 -4.69 12.89
C GLU A 49 5.09 -4.65 12.62
N ASP A 50 4.42 -3.59 13.08
CA ASP A 50 3.03 -3.30 12.76
C ASP A 50 2.80 -3.24 11.25
N SER A 51 3.72 -2.58 10.54
CA SER A 51 3.67 -2.42 9.08
C SER A 51 3.91 -3.75 8.35
N TRP A 52 4.79 -4.61 8.88
CA TRP A 52 5.04 -5.95 8.36
C TRP A 52 3.79 -6.83 8.51
N GLY A 53 3.18 -6.84 9.69
CA GLY A 53 1.92 -7.55 9.93
C GLY A 53 0.77 -7.04 9.05
N ARG A 54 0.77 -5.76 8.66
CA ARG A 54 -0.17 -5.21 7.66
C ARG A 54 0.09 -5.77 6.27
N LEU A 55 1.34 -5.75 5.79
CA LEU A 55 1.69 -6.28 4.46
C LEU A 55 1.28 -7.75 4.31
N LEU A 56 1.63 -8.57 5.30
CA LEU A 56 1.28 -10.00 5.30
C LEU A 56 -0.23 -10.21 5.26
N ARG A 57 -0.99 -9.41 6.03
CA ARG A 57 -2.46 -9.44 5.95
C ARG A 57 -2.95 -9.04 4.57
N TYR A 58 -2.44 -7.98 3.95
CA TYR A 58 -2.90 -7.53 2.63
C TYR A 58 -2.68 -8.58 1.55
N ILE A 59 -1.52 -9.22 1.52
CA ILE A 59 -1.20 -10.32 0.61
C ILE A 59 -2.09 -11.54 0.93
N GLY A 60 -2.23 -11.88 2.21
CA GLY A 60 -3.01 -13.03 2.68
C GLY A 60 -4.50 -12.93 2.34
N HIS A 61 -5.10 -11.73 2.41
CA HIS A 61 -6.52 -11.52 2.09
C HIS A 61 -6.83 -11.98 0.66
N TRP A 62 -6.05 -11.55 -0.32
CA TRP A 62 -6.25 -11.99 -1.70
C TRP A 62 -6.06 -13.49 -1.86
N LYS A 63 -4.99 -14.05 -1.28
CA LYS A 63 -4.66 -15.47 -1.39
C LYS A 63 -5.70 -16.39 -0.76
N LEU A 64 -6.31 -15.98 0.35
CA LEU A 64 -7.22 -16.82 1.13
C LEU A 64 -8.69 -16.54 0.84
N LEU A 65 -9.05 -15.28 0.55
CA LEU A 65 -10.44 -14.83 0.47
C LEU A 65 -10.86 -14.42 -0.94
N GLY A 66 -9.91 -14.23 -1.87
CA GLY A 66 -10.20 -13.76 -3.23
C GLY A 66 -10.57 -12.27 -3.33
N TYR A 67 -10.46 -11.52 -2.23
CA TYR A 67 -10.59 -10.06 -2.18
C TYR A 67 -9.63 -9.48 -1.14
N GLY A 68 -9.29 -8.19 -1.23
CA GLY A 68 -8.37 -7.57 -0.28
C GLY A 68 -7.94 -6.16 -0.66
N TYR A 69 -6.82 -5.75 -0.08
CA TYR A 69 -6.24 -4.42 -0.28
C TYR A 69 -5.32 -4.39 -1.50
N TRP A 70 -5.40 -3.34 -2.30
CA TRP A 70 -4.51 -3.10 -3.43
C TRP A 70 -3.38 -2.17 -3.07
N ALA A 71 -2.21 -2.43 -3.65
CA ALA A 71 -1.17 -1.43 -3.80
C ALA A 71 -1.54 -0.48 -4.95
N VAL A 72 -1.60 0.83 -4.67
CA VAL A 72 -1.95 1.86 -5.64
C VAL A 72 -0.68 2.53 -6.15
N ARG A 73 -0.52 2.59 -7.47
CA ARG A 73 0.64 3.17 -8.16
C ARG A 73 0.19 4.15 -9.23
N GLU A 74 0.88 5.26 -9.39
CA GLU A 74 0.60 6.22 -10.47
C GLU A 74 1.19 5.76 -11.81
N LYS A 75 0.46 5.97 -12.91
CA LYS A 75 0.91 5.62 -14.26
C LYS A 75 2.00 6.54 -14.81
N LYS A 76 1.84 7.85 -14.60
CA LYS A 76 2.69 8.87 -15.24
C LYS A 76 4.05 9.06 -14.55
N HIS A 77 4.24 8.47 -13.37
CA HIS A 77 5.53 8.34 -12.72
C HIS A 77 5.85 6.86 -12.52
N ARG A 78 6.46 6.24 -13.52
CA ARG A 78 7.18 4.99 -13.34
C ARG A 78 8.33 5.30 -12.39
N GLN A 79 8.12 5.07 -11.09
CA GLN A 79 9.05 5.07 -9.96
C GLN A 79 8.77 6.09 -8.83
N VAL A 80 8.43 5.46 -7.70
CA VAL A 80 8.69 5.78 -6.30
C VAL A 80 7.83 6.81 -5.59
N TYR A 81 7.32 6.39 -4.43
CA TYR A 81 6.92 7.20 -3.28
C TYR A 81 7.99 8.23 -2.81
N ARG A 82 9.10 8.44 -3.55
CA ARG A 82 10.32 9.09 -3.08
C ARG A 82 10.30 10.61 -3.03
N ARG A 83 9.26 11.32 -3.50
CA ARG A 83 9.36 12.80 -3.46
C ARG A 83 8.10 13.63 -3.48
N HIS A 84 6.93 13.06 -3.79
CA HIS A 84 5.75 13.91 -3.99
C HIS A 84 4.87 14.08 -2.75
N TRP A 85 4.88 13.14 -1.80
CA TRP A 85 4.09 13.27 -0.56
C TRP A 85 4.60 14.39 0.36
N LEU A 86 5.93 14.60 0.45
CA LEU A 86 6.51 15.65 1.29
C LEU A 86 6.30 17.09 0.79
N ARG A 87 5.86 17.32 -0.46
CA ARG A 87 5.64 18.68 -1.00
C ARG A 87 4.17 19.13 -1.03
N ARG A 88 3.21 18.24 -0.77
CA ARG A 88 1.78 18.57 -0.89
C ARG A 88 1.12 18.99 0.44
N PHE A 89 1.82 18.87 1.57
CA PHE A 89 1.32 19.24 2.90
C PHE A 89 2.30 20.17 3.65
N SER A 90 2.62 21.30 3.06
CA SER A 90 3.16 22.47 3.79
C SER A 90 2.15 23.61 3.64
N PRO A 91 1.82 24.36 4.70
CA PRO A 91 0.86 25.46 4.66
C PRO A 91 1.26 26.56 3.67
#